data_AF-A0A1S1UE98-F1
#
_entry.id   AF-A0A1S1UE98-F1
#
_cell.length_a   1.000
_cell.length_b   1.000
_cell.length_c   1.000
_cell.angle_alpha   90.00
_cell.angle_beta   90.00
_cell.angle_gamma   90.00
#
_symmetry.space_group_name_H-M   'P 1'
#
loop_
_entity.id
_entity.type
_entity.pdbx_description
1 polymer ?
#
loop_
_entity_poly.entity_id
_entity_poly.type
_entity_poly.pdbx_seq_one_letter_code
_entity_poly.pdbx_strand_id
1 'polypeptide(L)'
;MKTLTFTRTLPRCLLCAAASLAGCAATTTPVLDSHFGEAVTLLKQQQILYPDAASNTNPVLGIDGRSAISGYKLYQKSFSAPEPLPDVLTIGVSKR
;
A
#
# COMPACT_ATOMS: atom_id res chain seq x y z
N MET A 1 -52.73 -13.90 -43.96
CA MET A 1 -52.30 -15.04 -43.11
C MET A 1 -50.83 -15.00 -42.65
N LYS A 2 -49.98 -14.04 -43.05
CA LYS A 2 -48.56 -13.97 -42.62
C LYS A 2 -48.31 -13.09 -41.37
N THR A 3 -49.25 -12.23 -41.02
CA THR A 3 -49.15 -11.28 -39.90
C THR A 3 -49.39 -11.91 -38.53
N LEU A 4 -50.18 -13.00 -38.46
CA LEU A 4 -50.54 -13.67 -37.19
C LEU A 4 -49.44 -14.56 -36.60
N THR A 5 -48.54 -15.08 -37.45
CA THR A 5 -47.40 -15.89 -37.01
C THR A 5 -46.26 -15.03 -36.47
N PHE A 6 -46.08 -13.81 -37.01
CA PHE A 6 -45.02 -12.88 -36.59
C PHE A 6 -45.29 -12.27 -35.20
N THR A 7 -46.55 -11.95 -34.88
CA THR A 7 -46.95 -11.46 -33.55
C THR A 7 -46.81 -12.52 -32.46
N ARG A 8 -46.84 -13.82 -32.84
CA ARG A 8 -46.73 -14.95 -31.90
C ARG A 8 -45.28 -15.39 -31.63
N THR A 9 -44.32 -15.07 -32.52
CA THR A 9 -42.89 -15.39 -32.36
C THR A 9 -42.09 -14.29 -31.64
N LEU A 10 -42.49 -13.02 -31.79
CA LEU A 10 -41.95 -11.85 -31.09
C LEU A 10 -41.81 -12.01 -29.55
N PRO A 11 -42.85 -12.43 -28.80
CA PRO A 11 -42.74 -12.60 -27.35
C PRO A 11 -41.77 -13.71 -26.95
N ARG A 12 -41.57 -14.71 -27.82
CA ARG A 12 -40.69 -15.85 -27.58
C ARG A 12 -39.21 -15.46 -27.75
N CYS A 13 -38.89 -14.61 -28.73
CA CYS A 13 -37.57 -14.00 -28.85
C CYS A 13 -37.27 -13.05 -27.69
N LEU A 14 -38.26 -12.25 -27.25
CA LEU A 14 -38.08 -11.34 -26.12
C LEU A 14 -37.77 -12.09 -24.82
N LEU A 15 -38.42 -13.22 -24.59
CA LEU A 15 -38.17 -14.08 -23.42
C LEU A 15 -36.78 -14.71 -23.45
N CYS A 16 -36.33 -15.18 -24.62
CA CYS A 16 -34.97 -15.70 -24.78
C CYS A 16 -33.90 -14.61 -24.56
N ALA A 17 -34.13 -13.40 -25.06
CA ALA A 17 -33.24 -12.26 -24.85
C ALA A 17 -33.22 -11.82 -23.38
N ALA A 18 -34.37 -11.82 -22.69
CA ALA A 18 -34.43 -11.52 -21.27
C ALA A 18 -33.72 -12.59 -20.42
N ALA A 19 -33.84 -13.86 -20.78
CA ALA A 19 -33.16 -14.96 -20.09
C ALA A 19 -31.64 -14.95 -20.30
N SER A 20 -31.15 -14.56 -21.48
CA SER A 20 -29.71 -14.42 -21.72
C SER A 20 -29.11 -13.23 -20.97
N LEU A 21 -29.85 -12.12 -20.80
CA LEU A 21 -29.42 -10.99 -19.98
C LEU A 21 -29.46 -11.28 -18.47
N ALA A 22 -30.40 -12.11 -18.01
CA ALA A 22 -30.51 -12.49 -16.60
C ALA A 22 -29.29 -13.25 -16.08
N GLY A 23 -28.57 -13.99 -16.93
CA GLY A 23 -27.31 -14.65 -16.59
C GLY A 23 -26.16 -13.67 -16.33
N CYS A 24 -26.14 -12.51 -17.01
CA CYS A 24 -25.14 -11.46 -16.78
C CYS A 24 -25.38 -10.67 -15.49
N ALA A 25 -26.64 -10.59 -15.06
CA ALA A 25 -27.05 -9.93 -13.82
C ALA A 25 -27.33 -10.93 -12.68
N ALA A 26 -26.76 -12.14 -12.75
CA ALA A 26 -26.93 -13.15 -11.72
C ALA A 26 -26.62 -12.55 -10.34
N THR A 27 -27.67 -12.38 -9.55
CA THR A 27 -27.73 -11.53 -8.35
C THR A 27 -27.04 -12.14 -7.13
N THR A 28 -26.57 -13.37 -7.24
CA THR A 28 -25.92 -14.11 -6.17
C THR A 28 -24.49 -14.41 -6.58
N THR A 29 -23.53 -13.88 -5.82
CA THR A 29 -22.10 -14.10 -6.02
C THR A 29 -21.52 -14.93 -4.87
N PRO A 30 -21.97 -16.18 -4.65
CA PRO A 30 -21.66 -16.93 -3.44
C PRO A 30 -20.16 -17.15 -3.21
N VAL A 31 -19.38 -17.28 -4.29
CA VAL A 31 -17.91 -17.41 -4.22
C VAL A 31 -17.25 -16.07 -3.89
N LEU A 32 -17.71 -14.97 -4.49
CA LEU A 32 -17.14 -13.65 -4.18
C LEU A 32 -17.45 -13.24 -2.74
N ASP A 33 -18.68 -13.48 -2.30
CA ASP A 33 -19.17 -13.12 -0.97
C ASP A 33 -18.46 -13.94 0.12
N SER A 34 -18.16 -15.22 -0.16
CA SER A 34 -17.43 -16.08 0.79
C SER A 34 -15.95 -15.71 0.94
N HIS A 35 -15.35 -15.14 -0.10
CA HIS A 35 -13.92 -14.78 -0.13
C HIS A 35 -13.67 -13.27 0.03
N PHE A 36 -14.72 -12.47 0.27
CA PHE A 36 -14.61 -11.03 0.39
C PHE A 36 -13.66 -10.64 1.53
N GLY A 37 -12.59 -9.91 1.21
CA GLY A 37 -11.60 -9.44 2.19
C GLY A 37 -10.47 -10.43 2.51
N GLU A 38 -10.48 -11.64 1.96
CA GLU A 38 -9.40 -12.62 2.17
C GLU A 38 -8.06 -12.07 1.65
N ALA A 39 -8.05 -11.47 0.46
CA ALA A 39 -6.84 -10.87 -0.12
C ALA A 39 -6.22 -9.77 0.76
N VAL A 40 -7.05 -8.91 1.36
CA VAL A 40 -6.57 -7.85 2.27
C VAL A 40 -6.06 -8.44 3.57
N THR A 41 -6.72 -9.46 4.09
CA THR A 41 -6.30 -10.18 5.30
C THR A 41 -4.93 -10.84 5.08
N LEU A 42 -4.75 -11.50 3.95
CA LEU A 42 -3.49 -12.13 3.55
C LEU A 42 -2.36 -11.10 3.39
N LEU A 43 -2.62 -10.01 2.66
CA LEU A 43 -1.64 -8.93 2.49
C LEU A 43 -1.25 -8.31 3.83
N LYS A 44 -2.22 -8.09 4.73
CA LYS A 44 -1.95 -7.57 6.07
C LYS A 44 -1.05 -8.52 6.85
N GLN A 45 -1.30 -9.83 6.80
CA GLN A 45 -0.43 -10.82 7.47
C GLN A 45 0.99 -10.82 6.91
N GLN A 46 1.15 -10.65 5.60
CA GLN A 46 2.47 -10.54 4.95
C GLN A 46 3.22 -9.26 5.28
N GLN A 47 2.51 -8.19 5.66
CA GLN A 47 3.11 -6.92 6.07
C GLN A 47 3.55 -6.89 7.55
N ILE A 48 3.13 -7.87 8.36
CA ILE A 48 3.50 -7.94 9.78
C ILE A 48 4.87 -8.61 9.90
N LEU A 49 5.91 -7.79 10.17
CA LEU A 49 7.28 -8.25 10.33
C LEU A 49 7.49 -9.09 11.60
N TYR A 50 6.79 -8.76 12.68
CA TYR A 50 6.92 -9.41 14.00
C TYR A 50 5.54 -9.72 14.59
N PRO A 51 4.91 -10.86 14.23
CA PRO A 51 3.58 -11.22 14.72
C PRO A 51 3.55 -11.45 16.25
N ASP A 52 4.63 -11.98 16.81
CA ASP A 52 4.72 -12.32 18.24
C ASP A 52 5.21 -11.16 19.13
N ALA A 53 5.35 -9.95 18.58
CA ALA A 53 5.88 -8.79 19.29
C ALA A 53 5.12 -8.48 20.60
N ALA A 54 3.81 -8.73 20.64
CA ALA A 54 2.99 -8.51 21.84
C ALA A 54 3.36 -9.45 23.01
N SER A 55 3.92 -10.63 22.72
CA SER A 55 4.40 -11.58 23.73
C SER A 55 5.87 -11.40 24.11
N ASN A 56 6.57 -10.48 23.45
CA ASN A 56 7.99 -10.26 23.71
C ASN A 56 8.18 -9.51 25.04
N THR A 57 8.69 -10.22 26.05
CA THR A 57 9.00 -9.65 27.37
C THR A 57 10.43 -9.11 27.46
N ASN A 58 11.24 -9.19 26.39
CA ASN A 58 12.57 -8.59 26.43
C ASN A 58 12.44 -7.09 26.67
N PRO A 59 13.14 -6.54 27.66
CA PRO A 59 13.21 -5.10 27.79
C PRO A 59 13.80 -4.54 26.50
N VAL A 60 13.18 -3.49 25.94
CA VAL A 60 13.76 -2.77 24.80
C VAL A 60 15.03 -2.09 25.30
N LEU A 61 16.17 -2.77 25.18
CA LEU A 61 17.51 -2.28 25.50
C LEU A 61 18.00 -1.28 24.45
N GLY A 62 17.11 -0.36 24.04
CA GLY A 62 17.43 0.68 23.06
C GLY A 62 18.50 1.64 23.59
N ILE A 63 18.59 2.79 22.96
CA ILE A 63 19.49 3.84 23.44
C ILE A 63 19.06 4.31 24.84
N ASP A 64 20.00 4.36 25.78
CA ASP A 64 19.70 4.93 27.10
C ASP A 64 19.40 6.43 26.98
N GLY A 65 18.63 6.97 27.92
CA GLY A 65 18.19 8.37 27.85
C GLY A 65 19.34 9.37 27.77
N ARG A 66 20.51 9.10 28.39
CA ARG A 66 21.66 10.01 28.33
C ARG A 66 22.32 9.97 26.96
N SER A 67 22.47 8.78 26.38
CA SER A 67 22.98 8.61 25.02
C SER A 67 22.04 9.20 23.96
N ALA A 68 20.72 9.11 24.17
CA ALA A 68 19.74 9.77 23.30
C ALA A 68 19.89 11.30 23.31
N ILE A 69 20.03 11.87 24.51
CA ILE A 69 20.25 13.31 24.69
C ILE A 69 21.58 13.75 24.07
N SER A 70 22.66 13.00 24.26
CA SER A 70 23.98 13.35 23.71
C SER A 70 23.96 13.30 22.18
N GLY A 71 23.35 12.27 21.59
CA GLY A 71 23.16 12.16 20.13
C GLY A 71 22.36 13.33 19.57
N TYR A 72 21.24 13.69 20.21
CA TYR A 72 20.42 14.84 19.79
C TYR A 72 21.15 16.18 19.90
N LYS A 73 21.98 16.36 20.93
CA LYS A 73 22.81 17.56 21.09
C LYS A 73 23.90 17.65 20.03
N LEU A 74 24.55 16.52 19.70
CA LEU A 74 25.57 16.48 18.66
C LEU A 74 24.97 16.80 17.29
N TYR A 75 23.77 16.26 16.99
CA TYR A 75 23.01 16.57 15.79
C TYR A 75 22.72 18.07 15.68
N GLN A 76 22.17 18.71 16.72
CA GLN A 76 21.94 20.17 16.69
C GLN A 76 23.24 20.97 16.51
N LYS A 77 24.32 20.52 17.17
CA LYS A 77 25.63 21.18 17.08
C LYS A 77 26.19 21.12 15.66
N SER A 78 25.97 20.04 14.90
CA SER A 78 26.47 19.94 13.53
C SER A 78 25.86 20.96 12.58
N PHE A 79 24.64 21.45 12.85
CA PHE A 79 24.01 22.53 12.08
C PHE A 79 24.34 23.93 12.62
N SER A 80 24.92 24.02 13.82
CA SER A 80 25.27 25.30 14.45
C SER A 80 26.71 25.73 14.13
N ALA A 81 27.57 24.79 13.74
CA ALA A 81 28.93 25.09 13.31
C ALA A 81 28.90 25.45 11.81
N PRO A 82 29.45 26.61 11.39
CA PRO A 82 29.80 26.82 9.99
C PRO A 82 30.71 25.67 9.53
N GLU A 83 30.50 25.11 8.34
CA GLU A 83 31.50 24.20 7.76
C GLU A 83 32.84 24.93 7.78
N PRO A 84 33.91 24.30 8.32
CA PRO A 84 35.24 24.86 8.17
C PRO A 84 35.46 25.12 6.69
N LEU A 85 35.64 26.39 6.31
CA LEU A 85 36.04 26.73 4.95
C LEU A 85 37.23 25.83 4.63
N PRO A 86 37.18 25.02 3.55
CA PRO A 86 38.34 24.26 3.16
C PRO A 86 39.47 25.27 3.03
N ASP A 87 40.55 25.06 3.77
CA ASP A 87 41.74 25.87 3.68
C ASP A 87 42.27 25.59 2.27
N VAL A 88 41.82 26.38 1.29
CA VAL A 88 42.31 26.36 -0.08
C VAL A 88 43.73 26.86 0.04
N LEU A 89 44.63 25.91 0.29
CA LEU A 89 46.05 26.11 0.32
C LEU A 89 46.41 26.82 -0.99
N THR A 90 46.61 28.13 -0.88
CA THR A 90 47.22 28.98 -1.90
C THR A 90 48.69 28.60 -1.96
N ILE A 91 48.98 27.40 -2.46
CA ILE A 91 50.33 26.93 -2.72
C ILE A 91 50.74 27.50 -4.06
N GLY A 92 51.59 28.52 -4.01
CA GLY A 92 52.56 28.77 -5.06
C GLY A 92 52.18 29.81 -6.10
N VAL A 93 52.17 31.09 -5.72
CA VAL A 93 52.71 32.14 -6.60
C VAL A 93 53.83 32.84 -5.86
N SER A 94 55.03 32.29 -5.99
CA SER A 94 56.27 33.00 -5.67
C SER A 94 56.39 34.21 -6.58
N LYS A 95 56.44 35.42 -6.01
CA LYS A 95 56.92 36.61 -6.73
C LYS A 95 58.34 36.35 -7.23
N ARG A 96 58.56 36.53 -8.53
CA ARG A 96 59.87 36.73 -9.15
C ARG A 96 60.08 38.20 -9.42
#